data_AF-A0A534TL39-F1
#
_entry.id   AF-A0A534TL39-F1
#
_cell.length_a   1.000
_cell.length_b   1.000
_cell.length_c   1.000
_cell.angle_alpha   90.00
_cell.angle_beta   90.00
_cell.angle_gamma   90.00
#
_symmetry.space_group_name_H-M   'P 1'
#
loop_
_entity.id
_entity.type
_entity.pdbx_description
1 polymer ?
#
loop_
_entity_poly.entity_id
_entity_poly.type
_entity_poly.pdbx_seq_one_letter_code
_entity_poly.pdbx_strand_id
1 'polypeptide(L)'
;MRVRSVLARGIALGSLAAAMLYARAGHAVPMGWVDGGYWSNGQFVVVGWACDPGSARSVWVAATDPRSGQVLASTMANAWSEPAVANACRAPGATNLRFNIPVPAIKEESVVGQVIQVKATSNFWPWLTVVIGNPGMFSYPDNVIRGFIDGARWDGNQVVLTGWSCARGIAQSVGVHVYVGGSAGIGSFLIASNANLESEQAVLNACGVTSGAYRYSIPVPFGPAEMMWLGGQKIYVHGLSPVGGTNPLLANSGAFAFPGQRASFSGGCGYVPAVWNAPYGSVVLSRSNGGPIRPVIVAIGEYYTHSMLSLGTSGIVHAEMKTPAQSSWPTVCSRPLDANQLQYGYPGVEQINLGGAYADLQGEEITPVYQWGDAGTTAAVANWISTAPEIAAQSQSDGVVWLPRKLRNGSPISYSLYQYRNIEQTNELSSNSANNGMVCSTFLSWAHLQGASVHVSAYTYDHVRIANAANALFNAVQNACNSGVGFWAGLLRSVSCPFYNVCENAGDQVTNCMAANACATNDNNIWHGVRDDPNATATSISPDRLAGLPPHGVGTSVWSYDQGYHPIAWNAPGAQYGCWY
;
A
#
# COMPACT_ATOMS: atom_id res chain seq x y z
N MET A 1 73.56 43.94 -76.00
CA MET A 1 72.38 43.64 -76.84
C MET A 1 71.28 43.06 -75.96
N ARG A 2 70.03 43.37 -76.34
CA ARG A 2 68.78 43.27 -75.58
C ARG A 2 68.44 41.86 -75.05
N VAL A 3 67.87 41.81 -73.84
CA VAL A 3 66.84 40.82 -73.46
C VAL A 3 65.72 41.56 -72.73
N ARG A 4 64.50 41.59 -73.29
CA ARG A 4 63.26 42.01 -72.63
C ARG A 4 62.06 41.20 -73.15
N SER A 5 61.29 40.70 -72.18
CA SER A 5 59.83 40.55 -72.11
C SER A 5 59.08 39.68 -73.14
N VAL A 6 58.63 38.51 -72.67
CA VAL A 6 57.39 37.86 -73.13
C VAL A 6 56.57 37.53 -71.88
N LEU A 7 55.78 38.50 -71.41
CA LEU A 7 54.89 38.37 -70.26
C LEU A 7 53.73 39.35 -70.44
N ALA A 8 52.91 39.13 -71.47
CA ALA A 8 51.61 39.78 -71.66
C ALA A 8 50.93 39.23 -72.92
N ARG A 9 50.20 38.11 -72.80
CA ARG A 9 49.05 37.68 -73.65
C ARG A 9 48.69 36.24 -73.29
N GLY A 10 47.72 36.10 -72.39
CA GLY A 10 47.19 34.80 -71.94
C GLY A 10 46.30 34.91 -70.70
N ILE A 11 46.41 36.01 -69.95
CA ILE A 11 45.57 36.35 -68.78
C ILE A 11 44.16 36.84 -69.17
N ALA A 12 43.89 37.03 -70.47
CA ALA A 12 42.62 37.57 -70.96
C ALA A 12 41.52 36.53 -71.28
N LEU A 13 41.82 35.22 -71.23
CA LEU A 13 40.83 34.15 -71.44
C LEU A 13 40.37 33.45 -70.14
N GLY A 14 41.19 33.46 -69.08
CA GLY A 14 40.80 32.91 -67.77
C GLY A 14 39.87 33.83 -66.96
N SER A 15 39.92 35.14 -67.21
CA SER A 15 39.10 36.14 -66.51
C SER A 15 37.67 36.26 -67.05
N LEU A 16 37.40 35.81 -68.28
CA LEU A 16 36.03 35.70 -68.82
C LEU A 16 35.31 34.42 -68.36
N ALA A 17 36.02 33.32 -68.14
CA ALA A 17 35.45 32.10 -67.55
C ALA A 17 35.17 32.26 -66.03
N ALA A 18 36.04 32.97 -65.30
CA ALA A 18 35.78 33.32 -63.89
C ALA A 18 34.65 34.36 -63.75
N ALA A 19 34.52 35.31 -64.68
CA ALA A 19 33.39 36.25 -64.71
C ALA A 19 32.07 35.58 -65.14
N MET A 20 32.10 34.57 -66.02
CA MET A 20 30.90 33.77 -66.37
C MET A 20 30.50 32.76 -65.28
N LEU A 21 31.42 32.32 -64.42
CA LEU A 21 31.11 31.54 -63.21
C LEU A 21 30.59 32.41 -62.05
N TYR A 22 30.97 33.69 -61.98
CA TYR A 22 30.38 34.67 -61.06
C TYR A 22 29.00 35.18 -61.52
N ALA A 23 28.69 35.11 -62.82
CA ALA A 23 27.44 35.60 -63.39
C ALA A 23 26.24 34.62 -63.29
N ARG A 24 26.37 33.47 -62.60
CA ARG A 24 25.22 32.62 -62.22
C ARG A 24 24.71 32.83 -60.79
N ALA A 25 25.27 33.79 -60.05
CA ALA A 25 24.73 34.23 -58.75
C ALA A 25 23.56 35.24 -58.90
N GLY A 26 22.92 35.29 -60.06
CA GLY A 26 21.65 35.99 -60.25
C GLY A 26 20.51 35.12 -59.73
N HIS A 27 19.88 35.55 -58.63
CA HIS A 27 18.62 35.02 -58.09
C HIS A 27 18.70 33.62 -57.44
N ALA A 28 19.53 33.46 -56.43
CA ALA A 28 19.39 32.34 -55.51
C ALA A 28 18.15 32.58 -54.62
N VAL A 29 17.06 31.85 -54.89
CA VAL A 29 15.93 31.76 -53.95
C VAL A 29 16.41 30.89 -52.79
N PRO A 30 16.40 31.39 -51.53
CA PRO A 30 16.89 30.61 -50.40
C PRO A 30 16.02 29.36 -50.24
N MET A 31 16.60 28.25 -49.82
CA MET A 31 15.90 26.99 -49.60
C MET A 31 16.28 26.40 -48.24
N GLY A 32 15.43 25.53 -47.70
CA GLY A 32 15.66 24.93 -46.40
C GLY A 32 14.58 23.96 -45.99
N TRP A 33 14.84 23.25 -44.90
CA TRP A 33 13.93 22.29 -44.29
C TRP A 33 13.89 22.48 -42.76
N VAL A 34 12.73 22.20 -42.16
CA VAL A 34 12.53 22.20 -40.71
C VAL A 34 12.47 20.76 -40.26
N ASP A 35 13.37 20.34 -39.36
CA ASP A 35 13.40 18.96 -38.87
C ASP A 35 12.44 18.75 -37.70
N GLY A 36 12.12 19.81 -36.96
CA GLY A 36 11.24 19.78 -35.79
C GLY A 36 11.64 20.82 -34.73
N GLY A 37 11.40 20.50 -33.46
CA GLY A 37 11.83 21.33 -32.34
C GLY A 37 11.87 20.57 -31.03
N TYR A 38 12.59 21.12 -30.07
CA TYR A 38 12.77 20.55 -28.74
C TYR A 38 12.81 21.63 -27.67
N TRP A 39 12.50 21.28 -26.43
CA TRP A 39 12.63 22.19 -25.30
C TRP A 39 14.03 22.14 -24.72
N SER A 40 14.62 23.31 -24.47
CA SER A 40 15.91 23.43 -23.79
C SER A 40 15.95 24.73 -23.00
N ASN A 41 16.38 24.65 -21.74
CA ASN A 41 16.52 25.80 -20.84
C ASN A 41 15.26 26.69 -20.75
N GLY A 42 14.07 26.08 -20.75
CA GLY A 42 12.80 26.80 -20.66
C GLY A 42 12.40 27.57 -21.93
N GLN A 43 12.98 27.22 -23.08
CA GLN A 43 12.62 27.77 -24.38
C GLN A 43 12.40 26.66 -25.40
N PHE A 44 11.43 26.83 -26.30
CA PHE A 44 11.26 25.95 -27.44
C PHE A 44 12.23 26.31 -28.56
N VAL A 45 13.07 25.37 -28.98
CA VAL A 45 14.09 25.55 -30.02
C VAL A 45 13.63 24.87 -31.31
N VAL A 46 13.42 25.66 -32.37
CA VAL A 46 13.10 25.16 -33.71
C VAL A 46 14.40 24.85 -34.46
N VAL A 47 14.48 23.67 -35.07
CA VAL A 47 15.70 23.21 -35.75
C VAL A 47 15.47 22.86 -37.21
N GLY A 48 16.52 23.05 -38.00
CA GLY A 48 16.48 22.84 -39.44
C GLY A 48 17.79 23.19 -40.13
N TRP A 49 17.74 23.33 -41.45
CA TRP A 49 18.82 23.87 -42.26
C TRP A 49 18.27 24.84 -43.31
N ALA A 50 19.10 25.81 -43.70
CA ALA A 50 18.76 26.78 -44.73
C ALA A 50 20.02 27.32 -45.43
N CYS A 51 19.90 27.65 -46.72
CA CYS A 51 21.01 28.13 -47.54
C CYS A 51 20.53 28.84 -48.80
N ASP A 52 21.42 29.62 -49.40
CA ASP A 52 21.31 30.05 -50.79
C ASP A 52 21.96 28.96 -51.68
N PRO A 53 21.27 28.42 -52.70
CA PRO A 53 21.82 27.38 -53.56
C PRO A 53 23.20 27.73 -54.15
N GLY A 54 24.18 26.85 -53.96
CA GLY A 54 25.55 27.04 -54.45
C GLY A 54 26.42 27.96 -53.58
N SER A 55 25.91 28.45 -52.45
CA SER A 55 26.62 29.34 -51.53
C SER A 55 26.94 28.66 -50.20
N ALA A 56 28.16 28.87 -49.71
CA ALA A 56 28.55 28.52 -48.33
C ALA A 56 28.25 29.63 -47.32
N ARG A 57 27.67 30.77 -47.75
CA ARG A 57 27.32 31.87 -46.87
C ARG A 57 26.04 31.54 -46.11
N SER A 58 26.04 31.84 -44.82
CA SER A 58 24.88 31.64 -43.96
C SER A 58 23.73 32.58 -44.35
N VAL A 59 22.50 32.07 -44.24
CA VAL A 59 21.26 32.83 -44.47
C VAL A 59 20.60 33.14 -43.13
N TRP A 60 19.84 34.23 -43.11
CA TRP A 60 19.06 34.59 -41.93
C TRP A 60 17.77 33.79 -41.92
N VAL A 61 17.44 33.19 -40.77
CA VAL A 61 16.22 32.41 -40.58
C VAL A 61 15.39 32.98 -39.44
N ALA A 62 14.09 33.05 -39.63
CA ALA A 62 13.15 33.54 -38.63
C ALA A 62 11.95 32.62 -38.49
N ALA A 63 11.59 32.32 -37.24
CA ALA A 63 10.29 31.75 -36.90
C ALA A 63 9.28 32.91 -36.83
N THR A 64 8.18 32.79 -37.57
CA THR A 64 7.13 33.80 -37.66
C THR A 64 5.77 33.21 -37.34
N ASP A 65 4.91 34.00 -36.70
CA ASP A 65 3.49 33.70 -36.57
C ASP A 65 2.82 33.78 -37.95
N PRO A 66 2.17 32.71 -38.44
CA PRO A 66 1.51 32.70 -39.75
C PRO A 66 0.33 33.67 -39.88
N ARG A 67 -0.29 34.09 -38.76
CA ARG A 67 -1.47 34.98 -38.79
C ARG A 67 -1.07 36.45 -38.90
N SER A 68 -0.13 36.87 -38.06
CA SER A 68 0.33 38.26 -38.00
C SER A 68 1.54 38.54 -38.89
N GLY A 69 2.29 37.50 -39.28
CA GLY A 69 3.60 37.64 -39.91
C GLY A 69 4.69 38.11 -38.95
N GLN A 70 4.40 38.28 -37.66
CA GLN A 70 5.34 38.79 -36.66
C GLN A 70 6.49 37.80 -36.45
N VAL A 71 7.72 38.32 -36.35
CA VAL A 71 8.90 37.52 -36.01
C VAL A 71 8.88 37.15 -34.53
N LEU A 72 8.81 35.85 -34.25
CA LEU A 72 8.90 35.28 -32.91
C LEU A 72 10.36 35.34 -32.44
N ALA A 73 11.24 34.75 -33.25
CA ALA A 73 12.68 34.71 -33.03
C ALA A 73 13.41 34.47 -34.35
N SER A 74 14.71 34.72 -34.36
CA SER A 74 15.55 34.60 -35.56
C SER A 74 16.99 34.28 -35.23
N THR A 75 17.68 33.59 -36.13
CA THR A 75 19.10 33.28 -36.02
C THR A 75 19.74 33.19 -37.41
N MET A 76 21.04 32.93 -37.46
CA MET A 76 21.72 32.54 -38.70
C MET A 76 21.73 31.02 -38.84
N ALA A 77 21.57 30.54 -40.07
CA ALA A 77 21.88 29.15 -40.40
C ALA A 77 23.40 28.97 -40.54
N ASN A 78 24.10 28.95 -39.40
CA ASN A 78 25.56 28.88 -39.31
C ASN A 78 26.08 27.79 -38.36
N ALA A 79 25.21 26.89 -37.89
CA ALA A 79 25.61 25.74 -37.09
C ALA A 79 26.10 24.60 -37.98
N TRP A 80 26.96 23.75 -37.41
CA TRP A 80 27.57 22.62 -38.12
C TRP A 80 26.52 21.76 -38.82
N SER A 81 26.77 21.42 -40.09
CA SER A 81 25.89 20.63 -40.94
C SER A 81 26.65 19.48 -41.61
N GLU A 82 26.01 18.33 -41.69
CA GLU A 82 26.55 17.14 -42.35
C GLU A 82 26.62 17.30 -43.89
N PRO A 83 27.43 16.49 -44.60
CA PRO A 83 27.58 16.58 -46.06
C PRO A 83 26.29 16.44 -46.86
N ALA A 84 25.28 15.75 -46.31
CA ALA A 84 23.96 15.62 -46.95
C ALA A 84 23.26 16.99 -47.11
N VAL A 85 23.36 17.87 -46.11
CA VAL A 85 22.82 19.24 -46.17
C VAL A 85 23.58 20.08 -47.17
N ALA A 86 24.92 19.98 -47.19
CA ALA A 86 25.76 20.68 -48.17
C ALA A 86 25.43 20.29 -49.61
N ASN A 87 25.18 19.01 -49.86
CA ASN A 87 24.75 18.48 -51.14
C ASN A 87 23.34 18.97 -51.52
N ALA A 88 22.40 18.99 -50.56
CA ALA A 88 21.04 19.52 -50.78
C ALA A 88 21.08 21.01 -51.18
N CYS A 89 22.00 21.77 -50.57
CA CYS A 89 22.27 23.18 -50.88
C CYS A 89 23.08 23.40 -52.16
N ARG A 90 23.48 22.35 -52.88
CA ARG A 90 24.38 22.42 -54.05
C ARG A 90 25.69 23.16 -53.76
N ALA A 91 26.14 23.14 -52.51
CA ALA A 91 27.34 23.82 -52.02
C ALA A 91 28.31 22.78 -51.41
N PRO A 92 28.90 21.90 -52.24
CA PRO A 92 29.81 20.87 -51.74
C PRO A 92 30.99 21.50 -50.99
N GLY A 93 31.21 21.06 -49.75
CA GLY A 93 32.23 21.61 -48.84
C GLY A 93 31.73 22.64 -47.83
N ALA A 94 30.46 23.08 -47.91
CA ALA A 94 29.86 23.87 -46.84
C ALA A 94 29.64 23.01 -45.58
N THR A 95 30.05 23.53 -44.42
CA THR A 95 29.98 22.79 -43.15
C THR A 95 29.08 23.43 -42.11
N ASN A 96 28.47 24.59 -42.40
CA ASN A 96 27.73 25.40 -41.43
C ASN A 96 26.41 25.92 -42.00
N LEU A 97 25.41 25.05 -42.11
CA LEU A 97 24.11 25.35 -42.73
C LEU A 97 22.90 25.01 -41.84
N ARG A 98 23.12 24.48 -40.63
CA ARG A 98 22.06 24.18 -39.66
C ARG A 98 21.66 25.45 -38.88
N PHE A 99 20.44 25.49 -38.37
CA PHE A 99 19.97 26.54 -37.48
C PHE A 99 19.26 25.99 -36.23
N ASN A 100 19.29 26.78 -35.16
CA ASN A 100 18.54 26.58 -33.93
C ASN A 100 17.89 27.92 -33.55
N ILE A 101 16.56 28.05 -33.68
CA ILE A 101 15.82 29.27 -33.36
C ILE A 101 15.18 29.11 -31.96
N PRO A 102 15.74 29.72 -30.90
CA PRO A 102 15.13 29.71 -29.58
C PRO A 102 13.95 30.68 -29.54
N VAL A 103 12.73 30.16 -29.41
CA VAL A 103 11.51 30.95 -29.25
C VAL A 103 11.38 31.35 -27.77
N PRO A 104 11.34 32.66 -27.44
CA PRO A 104 11.24 33.10 -26.05
C PRO A 104 9.88 32.78 -25.43
N ALA A 105 9.87 32.34 -24.16
CA ALA A 105 8.69 31.98 -23.38
C ALA A 105 7.51 32.98 -23.48
N ILE A 106 7.82 34.28 -23.42
CA ILE A 106 6.82 35.36 -23.47
C ILE A 106 6.04 35.44 -24.80
N LYS A 107 6.55 34.83 -25.88
CA LYS A 107 5.87 34.83 -27.19
C LYS A 107 5.14 33.50 -27.47
N GLU A 108 5.32 32.50 -26.61
CA GLU A 108 4.80 31.15 -26.80
C GLU A 108 3.29 31.09 -26.67
N GLU A 109 2.69 31.78 -25.68
CA GLU A 109 1.24 31.82 -25.47
C GLU A 109 0.45 32.20 -26.74
N SER A 110 1.02 33.06 -27.59
CA SER A 110 0.39 33.53 -28.82
C SER A 110 0.36 32.48 -29.95
N VAL A 111 1.22 31.46 -29.87
CA VAL A 111 1.42 30.46 -30.93
C VAL A 111 1.17 29.02 -30.48
N VAL A 112 0.83 28.77 -29.21
CA VAL A 112 0.47 27.44 -28.69
C VAL A 112 -0.53 26.70 -29.58
N GLY A 113 -0.15 25.50 -30.05
CA GLY A 113 -0.95 24.66 -30.95
C GLY A 113 -1.09 25.17 -32.38
N GLN A 114 -0.50 26.33 -32.72
CA GLN A 114 -0.50 26.92 -34.06
C GLN A 114 0.71 26.47 -34.87
N VAL A 115 0.58 26.45 -36.20
CA VAL A 115 1.70 26.21 -37.11
C VAL A 115 2.71 27.35 -36.98
N ILE A 116 3.99 27.04 -36.84
CA ILE A 116 5.07 28.04 -36.92
C ILE A 116 5.59 28.05 -38.35
N GLN A 117 5.65 29.22 -38.98
CA GLN A 117 6.30 29.38 -40.27
C GLN A 117 7.77 29.73 -40.06
N VAL A 118 8.67 29.01 -40.73
CA VAL A 118 10.09 29.39 -40.78
C VAL A 118 10.36 30.04 -42.12
N LYS A 119 10.94 31.25 -42.10
CA LYS A 119 11.32 32.00 -43.30
C LYS A 119 12.83 32.13 -43.37
N ALA A 120 13.39 31.90 -44.56
CA ALA A 120 14.80 32.16 -44.85
C ALA A 120 14.91 33.41 -45.73
N THR A 121 15.87 34.28 -45.40
CA THR A 121 16.19 35.50 -46.17
C THR A 121 17.55 35.36 -46.82
N SER A 122 17.59 35.49 -48.13
CA SER A 122 18.81 35.41 -48.94
C SER A 122 19.81 36.48 -48.49
N ASN A 123 21.09 36.14 -48.50
CA ASN A 123 22.16 37.11 -48.24
C ASN A 123 22.64 37.83 -49.52
N PHE A 124 21.99 37.56 -50.65
CA PHE A 124 22.23 38.24 -51.92
C PHE A 124 21.10 39.22 -52.21
N TRP A 125 21.45 40.38 -52.79
CA TRP A 125 20.46 41.34 -53.27
C TRP A 125 19.56 40.68 -54.33
N PRO A 126 18.22 40.81 -54.27
CA PRO A 126 17.43 41.79 -53.50
C PRO A 126 16.95 41.33 -52.10
N TRP A 127 17.64 40.40 -51.43
CA TRP A 127 17.31 39.91 -50.08
C TRP A 127 15.96 39.19 -50.01
N LEU A 128 15.72 38.29 -50.98
CA LEU A 128 14.46 37.57 -51.07
C LEU A 128 14.20 36.75 -49.80
N THR A 129 13.01 36.90 -49.21
CA THR A 129 12.55 36.09 -48.08
C THR A 129 11.50 35.08 -48.55
N VAL A 130 11.70 33.80 -48.24
CA VAL A 130 10.73 32.73 -48.55
C VAL A 130 10.46 31.84 -47.35
N VAL A 131 9.26 31.26 -47.31
CA VAL A 131 8.93 30.21 -46.32
C VAL A 131 9.68 28.93 -46.72
N ILE A 132 10.38 28.32 -45.76
CA ILE A 132 11.14 27.09 -45.93
C ILE A 132 10.50 25.93 -45.17
N GLY A 133 10.78 24.69 -45.57
CA GLY A 133 10.10 23.49 -45.07
C GLY A 133 8.76 23.20 -45.77
N ASN A 134 8.19 22.02 -45.51
CA ASN A 134 6.91 21.62 -46.08
C ASN A 134 5.79 22.50 -45.46
N PRO A 135 5.03 23.30 -46.24
CA PRO A 135 4.03 24.20 -45.69
C PRO A 135 2.93 23.41 -44.99
N GLY A 136 2.97 23.37 -43.65
CA GLY A 136 1.83 22.92 -42.82
C GLY A 136 2.08 21.87 -41.74
N MET A 137 3.30 21.44 -41.40
CA MET A 137 3.49 20.31 -40.47
C MET A 137 4.17 20.59 -39.12
N PHE A 138 4.60 21.82 -38.81
CA PHE A 138 5.27 22.11 -37.55
C PHE A 138 4.44 23.06 -36.68
N SER A 139 3.70 22.51 -35.71
CA SER A 139 2.95 23.29 -34.72
C SER A 139 3.76 23.50 -33.45
N TYR A 140 3.61 24.68 -32.84
CA TYR A 140 4.14 24.93 -31.50
C TYR A 140 3.52 23.92 -30.51
N PRO A 141 4.31 23.25 -29.66
CA PRO A 141 3.80 22.23 -28.74
C PRO A 141 2.76 22.82 -27.79
N ASP A 142 1.58 22.22 -27.68
CA ASP A 142 0.61 22.67 -26.66
C ASP A 142 1.00 22.20 -25.24
N ASN A 143 2.02 21.34 -25.14
CA ASN A 143 2.55 20.75 -23.92
C ASN A 143 1.50 20.02 -23.07
N VAL A 144 0.30 19.80 -23.62
CA VAL A 144 -0.77 19.12 -22.93
C VAL A 144 -0.40 17.65 -22.85
N ILE A 145 -0.35 17.15 -21.63
CA ILE A 145 -0.14 15.74 -21.37
C ILE A 145 -1.35 14.96 -21.88
N ARG A 146 -1.05 13.98 -22.74
CA ARG A 146 -1.97 12.96 -23.22
C ARG A 146 -1.44 11.60 -22.84
N GLY A 147 -2.33 10.63 -22.75
CA GLY A 147 -1.94 9.27 -22.49
C GLY A 147 -3.12 8.39 -22.17
N PHE A 148 -2.83 7.09 -22.15
CA PHE A 148 -3.82 6.05 -22.03
C PHE A 148 -3.22 4.89 -21.24
N ILE A 149 -4.00 4.32 -20.32
CA ILE A 149 -3.69 3.02 -19.75
C ILE A 149 -4.26 1.95 -20.68
N ASP A 150 -3.40 1.10 -21.21
CA ASP A 150 -3.81 0.04 -22.14
C ASP A 150 -4.18 -1.24 -21.39
N GLY A 151 -3.49 -1.52 -20.29
CA GLY A 151 -3.77 -2.73 -19.52
C GLY A 151 -3.04 -2.80 -18.18
N ALA A 152 -3.58 -3.67 -17.33
CA ALA A 152 -2.93 -4.16 -16.13
C ALA A 152 -2.95 -5.69 -16.18
N ARG A 153 -1.80 -6.30 -16.43
CA ARG A 153 -1.71 -7.76 -16.58
C ARG A 153 -0.92 -8.36 -15.42
N TRP A 154 -1.50 -9.36 -14.77
CA TRP A 154 -0.80 -10.17 -13.79
C TRP A 154 -0.05 -11.31 -14.49
N ASP A 155 1.22 -11.50 -14.14
CA ASP A 155 2.07 -12.57 -14.67
C ASP A 155 2.32 -13.70 -13.64
N GLY A 156 1.71 -13.61 -12.45
CA GLY A 156 1.90 -14.54 -11.34
C GLY A 156 2.75 -13.98 -10.20
N ASN A 157 3.59 -12.96 -10.45
CA ASN A 157 4.46 -12.35 -9.44
C ASN A 157 4.31 -10.81 -9.36
N GLN A 158 3.93 -10.19 -10.46
CA GLN A 158 3.79 -8.73 -10.58
C GLN A 158 2.60 -8.38 -11.46
N VAL A 159 2.08 -7.19 -11.26
CA VAL A 159 1.15 -6.56 -12.20
C VAL A 159 1.94 -5.62 -13.08
N VAL A 160 1.99 -5.93 -14.37
CA VAL A 160 2.63 -5.08 -15.38
C VAL A 160 1.58 -4.12 -15.92
N LEU A 161 1.76 -2.83 -15.62
CA LEU A 161 0.93 -1.75 -16.15
C LEU A 161 1.52 -1.26 -17.46
N THR A 162 0.73 -1.34 -18.52
CA THR A 162 1.12 -0.89 -19.85
C THR A 162 0.27 0.28 -20.31
N GLY A 163 0.88 1.16 -21.08
CA GLY A 163 0.22 2.35 -21.60
C GLY A 163 1.19 3.24 -22.35
N TRP A 164 0.75 4.47 -22.59
CA TRP A 164 1.61 5.52 -23.12
C TRP A 164 1.25 6.88 -22.54
N SER A 165 2.22 7.77 -22.52
CA SER A 165 1.99 9.17 -22.22
C SER A 165 3.03 10.06 -22.90
N CYS A 166 2.61 11.23 -23.34
CA CYS A 166 3.48 12.24 -23.94
C CYS A 166 2.91 13.64 -23.71
N ALA A 167 3.77 14.63 -23.83
CA ALA A 167 3.37 16.01 -24.00
C ALA A 167 3.28 16.31 -25.49
N ARG A 168 2.12 16.75 -25.98
CA ARG A 168 1.91 16.91 -27.42
C ARG A 168 2.83 17.99 -28.01
N GLY A 169 3.53 17.62 -29.08
CA GLY A 169 4.55 18.39 -29.77
C GLY A 169 5.94 18.33 -29.14
N ILE A 170 6.12 17.61 -28.02
CA ILE A 170 7.41 17.48 -27.34
C ILE A 170 8.01 16.09 -27.60
N ALA A 171 9.21 16.05 -28.17
CA ALA A 171 9.94 14.80 -28.45
C ALA A 171 10.45 14.07 -27.19
N GLN A 172 10.55 14.78 -26.07
CA GLN A 172 11.02 14.27 -24.78
C GLN A 172 9.96 13.37 -24.11
N SER A 173 10.40 12.21 -23.62
CA SER A 173 9.60 11.32 -22.78
C SER A 173 9.14 12.00 -21.49
N VAL A 174 7.97 11.62 -21.01
CA VAL A 174 7.36 12.18 -19.79
C VAL A 174 7.44 11.21 -18.63
N GLY A 175 7.39 11.75 -17.41
CA GLY A 175 7.21 10.91 -16.21
C GLY A 175 5.75 10.46 -16.09
N VAL A 176 5.52 9.35 -15.41
CA VAL A 176 4.18 8.86 -15.04
C VAL A 176 4.17 8.48 -13.57
N HIS A 177 3.15 8.93 -12.84
CA HIS A 177 2.91 8.57 -11.44
C HIS A 177 1.68 7.70 -11.33
N VAL A 178 1.80 6.56 -10.65
CA VAL A 178 0.73 5.61 -10.41
C VAL A 178 0.21 5.77 -8.99
N TYR A 179 -1.10 5.80 -8.85
CA TYR A 179 -1.85 5.89 -7.60
C TYR A 179 -2.88 4.77 -7.51
N VAL A 180 -3.30 4.46 -6.29
CA VAL A 180 -4.29 3.41 -5.98
C VAL A 180 -5.38 3.94 -5.06
N GLY A 181 -6.61 3.43 -5.25
CA GLY A 181 -7.78 3.85 -4.47
C GLY A 181 -8.30 5.26 -4.79
N GLY A 182 -7.62 6.01 -5.67
CA GLY A 182 -8.03 7.33 -6.15
C GLY A 182 -6.93 8.00 -6.96
N SER A 183 -7.26 9.14 -7.59
CA SER A 183 -6.28 10.02 -8.26
C SER A 183 -5.40 10.77 -7.25
N ALA A 184 -4.36 11.45 -7.72
CA ALA A 184 -3.47 12.24 -6.85
C ALA A 184 -4.26 13.20 -5.94
N GLY A 185 -3.97 13.19 -4.63
CA GLY A 185 -4.67 13.97 -3.62
C GLY A 185 -5.87 13.27 -2.97
N ILE A 186 -6.39 12.20 -3.57
CA ILE A 186 -7.44 11.34 -2.99
C ILE A 186 -6.89 9.94 -2.68
N GLY A 187 -6.16 9.35 -3.63
CA GLY A 187 -5.56 8.03 -3.50
C GLY A 187 -4.14 8.05 -2.96
N SER A 188 -3.58 6.86 -2.77
CA SER A 188 -2.21 6.68 -2.29
C SER A 188 -1.23 6.58 -3.46
N PHE A 189 -0.11 7.28 -3.37
CA PHE A 189 1.00 7.12 -4.32
C PHE A 189 1.55 5.71 -4.22
N LEU A 190 1.76 5.06 -5.36
CA LEU A 190 2.27 3.70 -5.45
C LEU A 190 3.70 3.67 -6.00
N ILE A 191 3.89 4.18 -7.22
CA ILE A 191 5.17 4.13 -7.92
C ILE A 191 5.25 5.21 -9.01
N ALA A 192 6.46 5.63 -9.35
CA ALA A 192 6.74 6.51 -10.48
C ALA A 192 7.61 5.80 -11.52
N SER A 193 7.42 6.12 -12.80
CA SER A 193 8.21 5.61 -13.92
C SER A 193 8.28 6.63 -15.07
N ASN A 194 8.93 6.27 -16.17
CA ASN A 194 9.00 7.08 -17.38
C ASN A 194 8.29 6.38 -18.55
N ALA A 195 7.67 7.18 -19.40
CA ALA A 195 7.11 6.75 -20.66
C ALA A 195 8.15 6.90 -21.77
N ASN A 196 9.15 6.01 -21.79
CA ASN A 196 10.34 6.09 -22.65
C ASN A 196 10.59 4.84 -23.49
N LEU A 197 9.59 3.97 -23.66
CA LEU A 197 9.64 2.82 -24.56
C LEU A 197 9.18 3.21 -25.97
N GLU A 198 9.72 2.51 -26.98
CA GLU A 198 9.43 2.74 -28.40
C GLU A 198 7.92 2.79 -28.66
N SER A 199 7.48 3.71 -29.52
CA SER A 199 6.07 3.98 -29.79
C SER A 199 5.72 3.84 -31.25
N GLU A 200 4.57 3.24 -31.52
CA GLU A 200 4.03 3.09 -32.86
C GLU A 200 3.43 4.39 -33.40
N GLN A 201 3.21 4.44 -34.72
CA GLN A 201 2.77 5.65 -35.42
C GLN A 201 1.47 6.26 -34.87
N ALA A 202 0.56 5.46 -34.32
CA ALA A 202 -0.68 5.95 -33.73
C ALA A 202 -0.42 6.84 -32.50
N VAL A 203 0.51 6.44 -31.62
CA VAL A 203 0.94 7.23 -30.46
C VAL A 203 1.70 8.45 -30.93
N LEU A 204 2.62 8.32 -31.90
CA LEU A 204 3.34 9.46 -32.48
C LEU A 204 2.39 10.53 -33.05
N ASN A 205 1.36 10.10 -33.79
CA ASN A 205 0.33 10.99 -34.32
C ASN A 205 -0.49 11.67 -33.19
N ALA A 206 -0.84 10.93 -32.13
CA ALA A 206 -1.54 11.48 -30.97
C ALA A 206 -0.69 12.52 -30.22
N CYS A 207 0.62 12.29 -30.18
CA CYS A 207 1.62 13.19 -29.63
C CYS A 207 1.99 14.33 -30.60
N GLY A 208 1.60 14.27 -31.88
CA GLY A 208 1.96 15.28 -32.88
C GLY A 208 3.46 15.36 -33.17
N VAL A 209 4.16 14.22 -33.12
CA VAL A 209 5.60 14.09 -33.41
C VAL A 209 5.86 13.03 -34.48
N THR A 210 7.01 13.09 -35.13
CA THR A 210 7.40 12.14 -36.20
C THR A 210 8.24 10.96 -35.69
N SER A 211 8.86 11.09 -34.52
CA SER A 211 9.61 10.03 -33.85
C SER A 211 9.64 10.26 -32.34
N GLY A 212 9.93 9.21 -31.56
CA GLY A 212 10.06 9.29 -30.10
C GLY A 212 9.60 8.03 -29.38
N ALA A 213 9.74 8.05 -28.06
CA ALA A 213 9.42 6.93 -27.18
C ALA A 213 8.54 7.43 -26.04
N TYR A 214 7.30 6.94 -26.00
CA TYR A 214 6.20 7.40 -25.15
C TYR A 214 5.43 6.25 -24.52
N ARG A 215 5.84 5.00 -24.75
CA ARG A 215 5.22 3.81 -24.13
C ARG A 215 5.82 3.61 -22.74
N TYR A 216 5.03 3.05 -21.83
CA TYR A 216 5.52 2.58 -20.54
C TYR A 216 5.08 1.14 -20.29
N SER A 217 5.92 0.42 -19.54
CA SER A 217 5.65 -0.90 -18.99
C SER A 217 6.19 -0.89 -17.56
N ILE A 218 5.30 -0.78 -16.57
CA ILE A 218 5.66 -0.58 -15.17
C ILE A 218 5.38 -1.88 -14.43
N PRO A 219 6.41 -2.66 -14.05
CA PRO A 219 6.23 -3.79 -13.17
C PRO A 219 5.94 -3.29 -11.75
N VAL A 220 4.75 -3.59 -11.24
CA VAL A 220 4.41 -3.41 -9.83
C VAL A 220 4.54 -4.77 -9.16
N PRO A 221 5.50 -4.98 -8.24
CA PRO A 221 5.54 -6.19 -7.42
C PRO A 221 4.16 -6.43 -6.83
N PHE A 222 3.61 -7.59 -7.13
CA PHE A 222 2.27 -7.97 -6.68
C PHE A 222 2.34 -9.37 -6.13
N GLY A 223 3.17 -9.45 -5.10
CA GLY A 223 3.20 -10.56 -4.20
C GLY A 223 2.03 -10.48 -3.25
N PRO A 224 2.00 -11.38 -2.28
CA PRO A 224 0.75 -11.56 -1.59
C PRO A 224 0.66 -10.71 -0.32
N ALA A 225 1.79 -10.17 0.15
CA ALA A 225 1.81 -9.03 1.06
C ALA A 225 1.17 -7.79 0.41
N GLU A 226 1.43 -7.55 -0.88
CA GLU A 226 0.81 -6.47 -1.63
C GLU A 226 -0.68 -6.70 -1.84
N MET A 227 -1.10 -7.94 -2.10
CA MET A 227 -2.52 -8.29 -2.22
C MET A 227 -3.35 -7.89 -0.99
N MET A 228 -2.77 -7.93 0.22
CA MET A 228 -3.45 -7.52 1.45
C MET A 228 -3.98 -6.08 1.40
N TRP A 229 -3.27 -5.16 0.74
CA TRP A 229 -3.61 -3.73 0.74
C TRP A 229 -3.97 -3.20 -0.66
N LEU A 230 -3.43 -3.80 -1.73
CA LEU A 230 -3.71 -3.46 -3.12
C LEU A 230 -4.81 -4.30 -3.78
N GLY A 231 -5.16 -5.48 -3.27
CA GLY A 231 -6.13 -6.38 -3.91
C GLY A 231 -7.44 -5.67 -4.26
N GLY A 232 -7.87 -5.74 -5.53
CA GLY A 232 -9.10 -5.10 -6.00
C GLY A 232 -9.09 -3.57 -6.06
N GLN A 233 -8.00 -2.90 -5.62
CA GLN A 233 -7.88 -1.44 -5.70
C GLN A 233 -7.80 -1.00 -7.16
N LYS A 234 -8.52 0.09 -7.47
CA LYS A 234 -8.49 0.72 -8.79
C LYS A 234 -7.19 1.50 -9.00
N ILE A 235 -6.72 1.48 -10.25
CA ILE A 235 -5.42 2.04 -10.65
C ILE A 235 -5.63 3.37 -11.36
N TYR A 236 -4.90 4.39 -10.96
CA TYR A 236 -4.97 5.75 -11.49
C TYR A 236 -3.58 6.20 -11.90
N VAL A 237 -3.41 6.75 -13.11
CA VAL A 237 -2.09 7.18 -13.61
C VAL A 237 -2.15 8.64 -14.01
N HIS A 238 -1.19 9.42 -13.55
CA HIS A 238 -0.97 10.80 -13.99
C HIS A 238 0.25 10.86 -14.88
N GLY A 239 0.16 11.55 -16.03
CA GLY A 239 1.34 11.93 -16.80
C GLY A 239 1.90 13.25 -16.28
N LEU A 240 3.23 13.37 -16.24
CA LEU A 240 3.92 14.53 -15.70
C LEU A 240 4.40 15.44 -16.80
N SER A 241 4.02 16.71 -16.73
CA SER A 241 4.52 17.71 -17.67
C SER A 241 6.04 17.87 -17.55
N PRO A 242 6.81 17.68 -18.63
CA PRO A 242 8.27 17.85 -18.60
C PRO A 242 8.70 19.32 -18.47
N VAL A 243 7.77 20.25 -18.64
CA VAL A 243 7.99 21.70 -18.64
C VAL A 243 7.25 22.42 -17.51
N GLY A 244 6.80 21.68 -16.49
CA GLY A 244 6.15 22.26 -15.30
C GLY A 244 4.69 22.70 -15.51
N GLY A 245 4.02 22.19 -16.55
CA GLY A 245 2.58 22.36 -16.76
C GLY A 245 1.73 21.45 -15.84
N THR A 246 0.44 21.28 -16.20
CA THR A 246 -0.47 20.42 -15.43
C THR A 246 -0.11 18.94 -15.58
N ASN A 247 -0.41 18.15 -14.53
CA ASN A 247 -0.19 16.70 -14.48
C ASN A 247 -1.54 15.98 -14.50
N PRO A 248 -2.26 15.94 -15.63
CA PRO A 248 -3.61 15.41 -15.69
C PRO A 248 -3.65 13.89 -15.48
N LEU A 249 -4.81 13.41 -15.05
CA LEU A 249 -5.13 12.00 -15.01
C LEU A 249 -5.22 11.45 -16.43
N LEU A 250 -4.50 10.36 -16.71
CA LEU A 250 -4.53 9.69 -18.00
C LEU A 250 -5.86 8.97 -18.22
N ALA A 251 -6.26 8.83 -19.48
CA ALA A 251 -7.46 8.10 -19.84
C ALA A 251 -7.36 6.63 -19.41
N ASN A 252 -8.53 6.01 -19.15
CA ASN A 252 -8.70 4.71 -18.51
C ASN A 252 -8.21 4.57 -17.05
N SER A 253 -7.80 5.67 -16.42
CA SER A 253 -7.63 5.66 -14.95
C SER A 253 -8.95 5.28 -14.27
N GLY A 254 -8.88 4.38 -13.30
CA GLY A 254 -10.04 3.79 -12.62
C GLY A 254 -10.68 2.59 -13.34
N ALA A 255 -10.34 2.33 -14.61
CA ALA A 255 -10.89 1.20 -15.36
C ALA A 255 -10.26 -0.13 -14.90
N PHE A 256 -8.95 -0.13 -14.67
CA PHE A 256 -8.18 -1.31 -14.26
C PHE A 256 -8.08 -1.42 -12.73
N ALA A 257 -7.92 -2.65 -12.25
CA ALA A 257 -7.74 -2.97 -10.84
C ALA A 257 -6.61 -3.97 -10.67
N PHE A 258 -5.99 -3.97 -9.49
CA PHE A 258 -5.15 -5.10 -9.09
C PHE A 258 -6.00 -6.37 -8.95
N PRO A 259 -5.47 -7.55 -9.32
CA PRO A 259 -6.20 -8.80 -9.21
C PRO A 259 -6.44 -9.16 -7.73
N GLY A 260 -7.42 -10.03 -7.50
CA GLY A 260 -7.82 -10.45 -6.16
C GLY A 260 -8.72 -9.43 -5.46
N GLN A 261 -8.98 -9.67 -4.17
CA GLN A 261 -9.73 -8.78 -3.28
C GLN A 261 -8.86 -8.43 -2.09
N ARG A 262 -8.97 -7.19 -1.61
CA ARG A 262 -8.31 -6.75 -0.38
C ARG A 262 -8.83 -7.56 0.80
N ALA A 263 -7.97 -7.82 1.78
CA ALA A 263 -8.44 -8.32 3.06
C ALA A 263 -9.41 -7.30 3.69
N SER A 264 -10.46 -7.80 4.36
CA SER A 264 -11.47 -6.96 5.00
C SER A 264 -12.05 -7.65 6.22
N PHE A 265 -12.62 -6.87 7.14
CA PHE A 265 -13.33 -7.38 8.30
C PHE A 265 -14.59 -6.55 8.56
N SER A 266 -15.62 -7.19 9.10
CA SER A 266 -16.89 -6.57 9.50
C SER A 266 -17.59 -7.42 10.54
N GLY A 267 -17.85 -6.86 11.72
CA GLY A 267 -18.75 -7.46 12.72
C GLY A 267 -18.43 -8.91 13.09
N GLY A 268 -17.16 -9.22 13.38
CA GLY A 268 -16.69 -10.58 13.70
C GLY A 268 -16.35 -11.43 12.47
N CYS A 269 -16.72 -11.02 11.27
CA CYS A 269 -16.37 -11.71 10.04
C CYS A 269 -15.14 -11.09 9.38
N GLY A 270 -14.30 -11.93 8.79
CA GLY A 270 -13.12 -11.52 8.05
C GLY A 270 -12.96 -12.30 6.76
N TYR A 271 -12.38 -11.61 5.80
CA TYR A 271 -12.02 -12.14 4.49
C TYR A 271 -10.55 -11.87 4.27
N VAL A 272 -9.80 -12.92 3.95
CA VAL A 272 -8.42 -12.82 3.49
C VAL A 272 -8.24 -13.57 2.18
N PRO A 273 -7.50 -13.04 1.21
CA PRO A 273 -7.18 -13.75 -0.03
C PRO A 273 -6.11 -14.89 0.12
N ALA A 274 -5.93 -15.41 1.36
CA ALA A 274 -4.90 -16.31 1.95
C ALA A 274 -3.43 -15.94 1.71
N VAL A 275 -2.65 -15.80 2.79
CA VAL A 275 -2.00 -16.93 3.49
C VAL A 275 -1.73 -16.54 4.94
N TRP A 276 -1.05 -17.39 5.68
CA TRP A 276 -0.66 -17.23 7.07
C TRP A 276 0.74 -17.82 7.24
N ASN A 277 1.71 -17.01 7.67
CA ASN A 277 3.10 -17.43 7.81
C ASN A 277 3.43 -18.12 9.14
N ALA A 278 2.51 -18.15 10.10
CA ALA A 278 2.75 -18.83 11.37
C ALA A 278 2.76 -20.35 11.14
N PRO A 279 3.86 -21.06 11.40
CA PRO A 279 3.97 -22.49 11.17
C PRO A 279 2.91 -23.30 11.92
N TYR A 280 2.59 -24.48 11.42
CA TYR A 280 1.69 -25.42 12.09
C TYR A 280 2.23 -25.77 13.49
N GLY A 281 1.42 -25.53 14.53
CA GLY A 281 1.82 -25.73 15.93
C GLY A 281 2.48 -24.53 16.62
N SER A 282 2.79 -23.45 15.90
CA SER A 282 3.29 -22.23 16.54
C SER A 282 2.24 -21.59 17.45
N VAL A 283 2.70 -20.90 18.50
CA VAL A 283 1.84 -20.02 19.28
C VAL A 283 1.85 -18.64 18.63
N VAL A 284 0.67 -18.07 18.41
CA VAL A 284 0.50 -16.69 17.97
C VAL A 284 0.12 -15.85 19.17
N LEU A 285 0.74 -14.68 19.29
CA LEU A 285 0.60 -13.75 20.40
C LEU A 285 0.16 -12.40 19.86
N SER A 286 -0.83 -11.79 20.51
CA SER A 286 -1.30 -10.45 20.17
C SER A 286 -1.54 -9.62 21.42
N ARG A 287 -1.69 -8.31 21.20
CA ARG A 287 -1.91 -7.33 22.26
C ARG A 287 -3.12 -6.48 21.90
N SER A 288 -4.14 -6.59 22.75
CA SER A 288 -5.40 -5.91 22.57
C SER A 288 -5.24 -4.40 22.57
N ASN A 289 -5.81 -3.74 21.57
CA ASN A 289 -5.93 -2.28 21.51
C ASN A 289 -7.08 -1.74 22.37
N GLY A 290 -7.68 -2.56 23.23
CA GLY A 290 -8.78 -2.17 24.09
C GLY A 290 -9.27 -3.29 25.00
N GLY A 291 -10.55 -3.19 25.37
CA GLY A 291 -11.21 -4.19 26.21
C GLY A 291 -10.78 -4.17 27.69
N PRO A 292 -11.49 -4.93 28.54
CA PRO A 292 -11.24 -4.95 29.98
C PRO A 292 -9.98 -5.73 30.37
N ILE A 293 -9.46 -6.61 29.49
CA ILE A 293 -8.31 -7.46 29.79
C ILE A 293 -6.97 -6.72 29.70
N ARG A 294 -6.84 -5.76 28.77
CA ARG A 294 -5.58 -5.05 28.53
C ARG A 294 -5.04 -4.33 29.79
N PRO A 295 -5.85 -3.58 30.55
CA PRO A 295 -5.40 -2.96 31.80
C PRO A 295 -5.02 -3.98 32.89
N VAL A 296 -5.72 -5.10 32.95
CA VAL A 296 -5.45 -6.19 33.91
C VAL A 296 -4.07 -6.80 33.66
N ILE A 297 -3.75 -7.11 32.41
CA ILE A 297 -2.46 -7.67 31.97
C ILE A 297 -1.30 -6.74 32.35
N VAL A 298 -1.47 -5.44 32.13
CA VAL A 298 -0.47 -4.43 32.57
C VAL A 298 -0.31 -4.43 34.08
N ALA A 299 -1.42 -4.46 34.82
CA ALA A 299 -1.41 -4.36 36.27
C ALA A 299 -0.68 -5.54 36.94
N ILE A 300 -0.68 -6.72 36.32
CA ILE A 300 0.09 -7.89 36.77
C ILE A 300 1.52 -7.97 36.22
N GLY A 301 1.92 -7.01 35.38
CA GLY A 301 3.28 -6.88 34.85
C GLY A 301 3.55 -7.69 33.59
N GLU A 302 2.51 -8.00 32.82
CA GLU A 302 2.57 -8.81 31.60
C GLU A 302 2.29 -7.93 30.36
N TYR A 303 2.54 -8.45 29.16
CA TYR A 303 2.50 -7.73 27.90
C TYR A 303 1.45 -8.27 26.92
N TYR A 304 1.54 -9.52 26.49
CA TYR A 304 0.60 -10.07 25.52
C TYR A 304 -0.74 -10.41 26.19
N THR A 305 -1.86 -10.08 25.53
CA THR A 305 -3.21 -10.27 26.08
C THR A 305 -3.85 -11.56 25.57
N HIS A 306 -3.51 -11.98 24.35
CA HIS A 306 -4.06 -13.18 23.72
C HIS A 306 -2.95 -14.10 23.25
N SER A 307 -3.28 -15.39 23.21
CA SER A 307 -2.45 -16.43 22.64
C SER A 307 -3.30 -17.42 21.86
N MET A 308 -2.81 -17.94 20.75
CA MET A 308 -3.59 -18.79 19.84
C MET A 308 -2.68 -19.89 19.31
N LEU A 309 -3.22 -21.07 19.00
CA LEU A 309 -2.46 -22.12 18.33
C LEU A 309 -2.66 -22.00 16.82
N SER A 310 -1.58 -21.88 16.07
CA SER A 310 -1.61 -21.97 14.62
C SER A 310 -1.86 -23.40 14.16
N LEU A 311 -2.84 -23.57 13.27
CA LEU A 311 -3.02 -24.77 12.45
C LEU A 311 -2.48 -24.55 11.03
N GLY A 312 -1.47 -23.68 10.89
CA GLY A 312 -0.90 -23.31 9.60
C GLY A 312 -1.97 -22.69 8.70
N THR A 313 -2.08 -23.16 7.47
CA THR A 313 -3.05 -22.63 6.50
C THR A 313 -4.51 -23.02 6.79
N SER A 314 -4.75 -23.90 7.77
CA SER A 314 -6.09 -24.36 8.12
C SER A 314 -6.83 -23.42 9.09
N GLY A 315 -6.13 -22.46 9.69
CA GLY A 315 -6.70 -21.55 10.69
C GLY A 315 -5.94 -21.52 12.00
N ILE A 316 -6.64 -21.15 13.05
CA ILE A 316 -6.15 -21.14 14.43
C ILE A 316 -7.14 -21.85 15.36
N VAL A 317 -6.63 -22.30 16.51
CA VAL A 317 -7.45 -22.62 17.68
C VAL A 317 -7.15 -21.59 18.76
N HIS A 318 -8.18 -20.90 19.22
CA HIS A 318 -8.05 -19.92 20.29
C HIS A 318 -9.21 -20.09 21.26
N ALA A 319 -9.18 -19.29 22.32
CA ALA A 319 -10.25 -19.28 23.28
C ALA A 319 -10.75 -17.84 23.45
N GLU A 320 -12.02 -17.56 23.21
CA GLU A 320 -12.55 -16.22 23.38
C GLU A 320 -14.02 -16.18 23.82
N MET A 321 -14.44 -15.00 24.28
CA MET A 321 -15.84 -14.73 24.63
C MET A 321 -16.38 -13.48 23.96
N LYS A 322 -17.64 -13.58 23.53
CA LYS A 322 -18.45 -12.44 23.13
C LYS A 322 -18.73 -11.60 24.36
N THR A 323 -18.88 -10.29 24.15
CA THR A 323 -19.53 -9.41 25.12
C THR A 323 -20.81 -10.04 25.67
N PRO A 324 -20.88 -10.33 26.97
CA PRO A 324 -22.09 -10.82 27.61
C PRO A 324 -23.27 -9.90 27.37
N ALA A 325 -24.43 -10.50 27.10
CA ALA A 325 -25.69 -9.78 26.98
C ALA A 325 -26.04 -9.09 28.30
N GLN A 326 -26.84 -8.03 28.18
CA GLN A 326 -27.43 -7.38 29.32
C GLN A 326 -28.51 -8.27 29.96
N SER A 327 -28.59 -8.26 31.29
CA SER A 327 -29.69 -8.90 32.01
C SER A 327 -31.05 -8.27 31.65
N SER A 328 -32.13 -9.02 31.85
CA SER A 328 -33.49 -8.50 31.72
C SER A 328 -33.87 -7.57 32.88
N TRP A 329 -34.90 -6.75 32.67
CA TRP A 329 -35.52 -5.95 33.74
C TRP A 329 -36.23 -6.86 34.76
N PRO A 330 -36.15 -6.59 36.07
CA PRO A 330 -35.46 -5.47 36.73
C PRO A 330 -33.99 -5.77 37.09
N THR A 331 -33.55 -7.01 36.89
CA THR A 331 -32.22 -7.52 37.29
C THR A 331 -31.08 -6.67 36.75
N VAL A 332 -31.23 -6.10 35.56
CA VAL A 332 -30.25 -5.18 34.95
C VAL A 332 -29.78 -4.04 35.85
N CYS A 333 -30.61 -3.55 36.78
CA CYS A 333 -30.24 -2.42 37.63
C CYS A 333 -29.24 -2.82 38.73
N SER A 334 -29.34 -4.04 39.27
CA SER A 334 -28.40 -4.55 40.29
C SER A 334 -27.32 -5.45 39.70
N ARG A 335 -27.66 -6.22 38.67
CA ARG A 335 -26.78 -7.19 38.02
C ARG A 335 -26.83 -7.04 36.51
N PRO A 336 -26.09 -6.06 35.97
CA PRO A 336 -26.29 -5.58 34.60
C PRO A 336 -26.02 -6.60 33.50
N LEU A 337 -25.16 -7.59 33.75
CA LEU A 337 -24.73 -8.57 32.76
C LEU A 337 -25.34 -9.94 33.03
N ASP A 338 -25.63 -10.69 31.97
CA ASP A 338 -26.02 -12.09 32.08
C ASP A 338 -24.90 -12.91 32.74
N ALA A 339 -25.20 -13.55 33.88
CA ALA A 339 -24.20 -14.26 34.68
C ALA A 339 -23.70 -15.51 33.98
N ASN A 340 -24.58 -16.20 33.25
CA ASN A 340 -24.20 -17.43 32.57
C ASN A 340 -23.29 -17.12 31.39
N GLN A 341 -23.56 -16.05 30.64
CA GLN A 341 -22.69 -15.62 29.55
C GLN A 341 -21.36 -15.06 30.06
N LEU A 342 -21.38 -14.37 31.21
CA LEU A 342 -20.16 -13.90 31.85
C LEU A 342 -19.29 -15.06 32.40
N GLN A 343 -19.91 -16.10 32.93
CA GLN A 343 -19.21 -17.27 33.48
C GLN A 343 -18.73 -18.25 32.41
N TYR A 344 -19.57 -18.52 31.41
CA TYR A 344 -19.40 -19.61 30.44
C TYR A 344 -19.22 -19.11 29.01
N GLY A 345 -18.58 -17.95 28.83
CA GLY A 345 -18.40 -17.22 27.57
C GLY A 345 -18.51 -18.03 26.28
N TYR A 346 -19.21 -17.47 25.29
CA TYR A 346 -19.37 -18.05 23.96
C TYR A 346 -18.41 -17.41 22.95
N PRO A 347 -17.80 -18.16 22.02
CA PRO A 347 -17.86 -19.61 21.83
C PRO A 347 -16.86 -20.43 22.67
N GLY A 348 -16.07 -19.83 23.56
CA GLY A 348 -15.24 -20.63 24.45
C GLY A 348 -13.92 -21.01 23.80
N VAL A 349 -13.59 -22.29 23.64
CA VAL A 349 -12.47 -22.72 22.78
C VAL A 349 -13.00 -23.19 21.43
N GLU A 350 -12.53 -22.57 20.37
CA GLU A 350 -12.99 -22.80 19.01
C GLU A 350 -11.83 -22.86 18.02
N GLN A 351 -12.10 -23.51 16.90
CA GLN A 351 -11.27 -23.46 15.72
C GLN A 351 -11.89 -22.51 14.69
N ILE A 352 -11.14 -21.51 14.25
CA ILE A 352 -11.57 -20.59 13.18
C ILE A 352 -10.59 -20.64 12.02
N ASN A 353 -11.10 -20.45 10.80
CA ASN A 353 -10.24 -20.39 9.62
C ASN A 353 -9.49 -19.05 9.54
N LEU A 354 -8.67 -18.87 8.51
CA LEU A 354 -7.85 -17.67 8.35
C LEU A 354 -8.65 -16.37 8.16
N GLY A 355 -9.87 -16.42 7.63
CA GLY A 355 -10.75 -15.25 7.55
C GLY A 355 -11.22 -14.82 8.94
N GLY A 356 -11.62 -15.77 9.78
CA GLY A 356 -11.95 -15.51 11.18
C GLY A 356 -10.73 -15.03 11.97
N ALA A 357 -9.58 -15.69 11.82
CA ALA A 357 -8.33 -15.29 12.47
C ALA A 357 -7.92 -13.86 12.10
N TYR A 358 -8.12 -13.45 10.85
CA TYR A 358 -7.90 -12.07 10.44
C TYR A 358 -8.86 -11.12 11.15
N ALA A 359 -10.15 -11.44 11.19
CA ALA A 359 -11.15 -10.62 11.87
C ALA A 359 -10.81 -10.38 13.34
N ASP A 360 -10.32 -11.42 14.00
CA ASP A 360 -9.90 -11.40 15.41
C ASP A 360 -8.61 -10.58 15.61
N LEU A 361 -7.60 -10.82 14.78
CA LEU A 361 -6.27 -10.20 14.91
C LEU A 361 -6.16 -8.79 14.28
N GLN A 362 -7.17 -8.32 13.57
CA GLN A 362 -7.16 -6.98 13.00
C GLN A 362 -7.47 -5.90 14.05
N GLY A 363 -6.70 -4.81 14.01
CA GLY A 363 -6.91 -3.66 14.90
C GLY A 363 -6.21 -3.76 16.25
N GLU A 364 -5.40 -4.81 16.45
CA GLU A 364 -4.53 -4.97 17.61
C GLU A 364 -3.52 -3.82 17.75
N GLU A 365 -3.06 -3.58 18.99
CA GLU A 365 -2.15 -2.47 19.33
C GLU A 365 -0.82 -2.60 18.60
N ILE A 366 -0.41 -3.84 18.35
CA ILE A 366 0.80 -4.21 17.63
C ILE A 366 0.44 -5.23 16.55
N THR A 367 1.30 -5.34 15.54
CA THR A 367 1.27 -6.48 14.63
C THR A 367 1.43 -7.77 15.44
N PRO A 368 0.48 -8.72 15.36
CA PRO A 368 0.61 -10.02 16.03
C PRO A 368 1.87 -10.74 15.60
N VAL A 369 2.41 -11.56 16.50
CA VAL A 369 3.65 -12.32 16.29
C VAL A 369 3.42 -13.79 16.53
N TYR A 370 4.35 -14.63 16.09
CA TYR A 370 4.37 -16.03 16.46
C TYR A 370 5.71 -16.46 17.04
N GLN A 371 5.68 -17.56 17.80
CA GLN A 371 6.84 -18.32 18.22
C GLN A 371 6.60 -19.80 17.90
N TRP A 372 7.59 -20.45 17.32
CA TRP A 372 7.44 -21.83 16.85
C TRP A 372 8.12 -22.85 17.76
N GLY A 373 9.34 -22.61 18.24
CA GLY A 373 10.06 -23.58 19.06
C GLY A 373 10.43 -24.87 18.29
N ASP A 374 10.39 -26.02 18.96
CA ASP A 374 10.66 -27.33 18.34
C ASP A 374 9.51 -27.77 17.41
N ALA A 375 9.82 -27.93 16.12
CA ALA A 375 8.83 -28.23 15.08
C ALA A 375 8.08 -29.56 15.30
N GLY A 376 8.77 -30.59 15.81
CA GLY A 376 8.14 -31.90 16.03
C GLY A 376 7.15 -31.86 17.20
N THR A 377 7.57 -31.27 18.31
CA THR A 377 6.76 -31.13 19.52
C THR A 377 5.55 -30.22 19.28
N THR A 378 5.75 -29.08 18.61
CA THR A 378 4.64 -28.16 18.30
C THR A 378 3.64 -28.73 17.31
N ALA A 379 4.10 -29.46 16.29
CA ALA A 379 3.21 -30.21 15.40
C ALA A 379 2.40 -31.27 16.16
N ALA A 380 2.98 -31.94 17.18
CA ALA A 380 2.24 -32.90 18.00
C ALA A 380 1.09 -32.23 18.79
N VAL A 381 1.33 -31.03 19.34
CA VAL A 381 0.27 -30.22 20.00
C VAL A 381 -0.85 -29.86 19.02
N ALA A 382 -0.50 -29.37 17.83
CA ALA A 382 -1.50 -29.01 16.81
C ALA A 382 -2.26 -30.22 16.25
N ASN A 383 -1.60 -31.36 16.05
CA ASN A 383 -2.24 -32.61 15.61
C ASN A 383 -3.22 -33.14 16.65
N TRP A 384 -2.87 -33.05 17.93
CA TRP A 384 -3.77 -33.46 18.99
C TRP A 384 -5.03 -32.60 18.99
N ILE A 385 -4.91 -31.27 18.98
CA ILE A 385 -6.10 -30.42 19.06
C ILE A 385 -6.95 -30.45 17.78
N SER A 386 -6.34 -30.60 16.60
CA SER A 386 -7.08 -30.67 15.33
C SER A 386 -7.96 -31.92 15.24
N THR A 387 -7.63 -32.97 16.00
CA THR A 387 -8.40 -34.22 16.09
C THR A 387 -9.14 -34.38 17.43
N ALA A 388 -9.00 -33.42 18.35
CA ALA A 388 -9.65 -33.47 19.65
C ALA A 388 -11.18 -33.46 19.51
N PRO A 389 -11.91 -34.12 20.42
CA PRO A 389 -13.37 -34.13 20.39
C PRO A 389 -13.95 -32.72 20.34
N GLU A 390 -14.94 -32.54 19.48
CA GLU A 390 -15.55 -31.24 19.22
C GLU A 390 -17.07 -31.35 19.01
N ILE A 391 -17.76 -30.23 19.16
CA ILE A 391 -19.15 -30.06 18.76
C ILE A 391 -19.24 -28.84 17.83
N ALA A 392 -20.10 -28.92 16.81
CA ALA A 392 -20.36 -27.77 15.95
C ALA A 392 -21.31 -26.79 16.64
N ALA A 393 -20.97 -25.51 16.63
CA ALA A 393 -21.85 -24.43 17.07
C ALA A 393 -21.93 -23.35 15.99
N GLN A 394 -23.08 -22.72 15.84
CA GLN A 394 -23.31 -21.71 14.81
C GLN A 394 -22.64 -20.38 15.20
N SER A 395 -21.94 -19.71 14.29
CA SER A 395 -21.46 -18.35 14.53
C SER A 395 -22.65 -17.42 14.77
N GLN A 396 -22.57 -16.58 15.80
CA GLN A 396 -23.53 -15.52 16.08
C GLN A 396 -23.37 -14.31 15.17
N SER A 397 -22.19 -14.13 14.55
CA SER A 397 -21.97 -13.10 13.53
C SER A 397 -22.48 -13.50 12.15
N ASP A 398 -22.45 -14.80 11.84
CA ASP A 398 -23.01 -15.35 10.59
C ASP A 398 -23.62 -16.74 10.81
N GLY A 399 -24.94 -16.81 10.75
CA GLY A 399 -25.68 -18.06 10.92
C GLY A 399 -25.37 -19.15 9.89
N VAL A 400 -24.67 -18.86 8.80
CA VAL A 400 -24.28 -19.89 7.83
C VAL A 400 -22.98 -20.58 8.24
N VAL A 401 -22.17 -19.95 9.09
CA VAL A 401 -20.87 -20.45 9.53
C VAL A 401 -21.03 -21.34 10.76
N TRP A 402 -20.36 -22.50 10.73
CA TRP A 402 -20.29 -23.43 11.85
C TRP A 402 -18.86 -23.51 12.39
N LEU A 403 -18.74 -23.32 13.70
CA LEU A 403 -17.51 -23.28 14.47
C LEU A 403 -17.33 -24.60 15.22
N PRO A 404 -16.20 -25.32 15.02
CA PRO A 404 -15.84 -26.44 15.87
C PRO A 404 -15.44 -25.96 17.27
N ARG A 405 -16.26 -26.29 18.28
CA ARG A 405 -15.99 -26.02 19.70
C ARG A 405 -15.33 -27.23 20.34
N LYS A 406 -14.15 -27.03 20.93
CA LYS A 406 -13.37 -28.13 21.53
C LYS A 406 -13.99 -28.56 22.85
N LEU A 407 -13.98 -29.88 23.09
CA LEU A 407 -14.56 -30.49 24.28
C LEU A 407 -13.48 -30.88 25.28
N ARG A 408 -13.84 -30.77 26.56
CA ARG A 408 -13.13 -31.38 27.68
C ARG A 408 -14.14 -32.12 28.54
N ASN A 409 -13.84 -33.37 28.89
CA ASN A 409 -14.75 -34.23 29.65
C ASN A 409 -16.18 -34.29 29.07
N GLY A 410 -16.28 -34.29 27.73
CA GLY A 410 -17.56 -34.35 27.00
C GLY A 410 -18.36 -33.05 26.95
N SER A 411 -17.86 -31.94 27.51
CA SER A 411 -18.53 -30.63 27.50
C SER A 411 -17.71 -29.57 26.75
N PRO A 412 -18.34 -28.58 26.09
CA PRO A 412 -17.62 -27.48 25.46
C PRO A 412 -16.76 -26.73 26.47
N ILE A 413 -15.51 -26.47 26.10
CA ILE A 413 -14.62 -25.67 26.94
C ILE A 413 -15.10 -24.22 26.87
N SER A 414 -15.48 -23.68 28.03
CA SER A 414 -15.95 -22.30 28.15
C SER A 414 -14.77 -21.35 28.28
N TYR A 415 -14.90 -20.14 27.74
CA TYR A 415 -13.90 -19.10 27.97
C TYR A 415 -14.21 -18.38 29.27
N SER A 416 -13.16 -18.13 30.03
CA SER A 416 -13.20 -17.30 31.23
C SER A 416 -12.17 -16.21 31.08
N LEU A 417 -12.46 -14.97 31.49
CA LEU A 417 -11.59 -13.80 31.30
C LEU A 417 -10.28 -13.82 32.15
N TYR A 418 -9.81 -14.96 32.64
CA TYR A 418 -8.87 -15.05 33.77
C TYR A 418 -7.39 -15.23 33.45
N GLN A 419 -6.60 -14.19 33.73
CA GLN A 419 -5.17 -14.33 34.05
C GLN A 419 -4.80 -14.05 35.52
N TYR A 420 -5.68 -13.47 36.35
CA TYR A 420 -5.37 -13.13 37.77
C TYR A 420 -6.23 -13.87 38.81
N ARG A 421 -6.89 -14.96 38.43
CA ARG A 421 -7.52 -15.93 39.35
C ARG A 421 -6.71 -17.22 39.36
N ASN A 422 -6.76 -17.98 40.45
CA ASN A 422 -6.23 -19.34 40.44
C ASN A 422 -6.92 -20.16 39.35
N ILE A 423 -6.12 -20.75 38.45
CA ILE A 423 -6.62 -21.55 37.33
C ILE A 423 -7.16 -22.92 37.76
N GLU A 424 -7.14 -23.26 39.05
CA GLU A 424 -7.75 -24.50 39.60
C GLU A 424 -7.24 -25.76 38.88
N GLN A 425 -5.94 -25.78 38.61
CA GLN A 425 -5.24 -26.87 37.91
C GLN A 425 -5.81 -27.17 36.52
N THR A 426 -6.49 -26.22 35.88
CA THR A 426 -7.10 -26.45 34.54
C THR A 426 -6.07 -26.81 33.47
N ASN A 427 -4.79 -26.50 33.66
CA ASN A 427 -3.70 -26.97 32.82
C ASN A 427 -3.30 -28.45 33.03
N GLU A 428 -3.88 -29.15 34.01
CA GLU A 428 -3.55 -30.54 34.36
C GLU A 428 -4.61 -31.55 33.87
N LEU A 429 -4.21 -32.83 33.73
CA LEU A 429 -5.08 -33.91 33.25
C LEU A 429 -6.22 -34.25 34.22
N SER A 430 -5.95 -34.26 35.53
CA SER A 430 -6.89 -34.66 36.57
C SER A 430 -7.88 -33.56 36.98
N SER A 431 -7.78 -32.35 36.42
CA SER A 431 -8.68 -31.25 36.79
C SER A 431 -10.04 -31.39 36.13
N ASN A 432 -11.07 -31.34 36.98
CA ASN A 432 -12.48 -31.26 36.59
C ASN A 432 -12.95 -29.81 36.42
N SER A 433 -12.09 -28.80 36.61
CA SER A 433 -12.47 -27.38 36.56
C SER A 433 -12.60 -26.83 35.12
N ALA A 434 -13.20 -27.62 34.23
CA ALA A 434 -13.34 -27.27 32.80
C ALA A 434 -14.13 -25.97 32.52
N ASN A 435 -14.84 -25.45 33.53
CA ASN A 435 -15.84 -24.38 33.36
C ASN A 435 -15.52 -23.07 34.08
N ASN A 436 -14.42 -22.95 34.84
CA ASN A 436 -14.15 -21.80 35.70
C ASN A 436 -12.75 -21.16 35.54
N GLY A 437 -12.04 -21.35 34.42
CA GLY A 437 -10.68 -20.81 34.32
C GLY A 437 -9.88 -21.02 33.03
N MET A 438 -10.53 -21.37 31.91
CA MET A 438 -9.83 -21.59 30.64
C MET A 438 -9.76 -20.28 29.84
N VAL A 439 -8.62 -19.58 29.93
CA VAL A 439 -8.18 -18.58 28.93
C VAL A 439 -7.37 -19.26 27.84
N CYS A 440 -7.13 -18.54 26.75
CA CYS A 440 -6.20 -18.90 25.68
C CYS A 440 -4.94 -19.63 26.18
N SER A 441 -4.19 -19.01 27.08
CA SER A 441 -2.88 -19.50 27.51
C SER A 441 -2.96 -20.77 28.35
N THR A 442 -3.95 -20.87 29.23
CA THR A 442 -4.21 -22.07 30.03
C THR A 442 -4.71 -23.23 29.17
N PHE A 443 -5.54 -22.93 28.17
CA PHE A 443 -5.92 -23.90 27.14
C PHE A 443 -4.71 -24.43 26.36
N LEU A 444 -3.84 -23.53 25.89
CA LEU A 444 -2.62 -23.93 25.18
C LEU A 444 -1.70 -24.76 26.05
N SER A 445 -1.57 -24.43 27.35
CA SER A 445 -0.84 -25.27 28.30
C SER A 445 -1.44 -26.67 28.45
N TRP A 446 -2.78 -26.79 28.46
CA TRP A 446 -3.44 -28.08 28.52
C TRP A 446 -3.24 -28.87 27.22
N ALA A 447 -3.41 -28.23 26.06
CA ALA A 447 -3.13 -28.84 24.76
C ALA A 447 -1.67 -29.27 24.64
N HIS A 448 -0.74 -28.49 25.18
CA HIS A 448 0.67 -28.82 25.26
C HIS A 448 0.92 -30.08 26.11
N LEU A 449 0.27 -30.20 27.27
CA LEU A 449 0.33 -31.41 28.09
C LEU A 449 -0.24 -32.63 27.35
N GLN A 450 -1.34 -32.47 26.62
CA GLN A 450 -1.99 -33.57 25.91
C GLN A 450 -1.21 -34.03 24.67
N GLY A 451 -0.74 -33.09 23.85
CA GLY A 451 -0.08 -33.40 22.59
C GLY A 451 1.42 -33.66 22.71
N ALA A 452 2.12 -32.95 23.61
CA ALA A 452 3.56 -33.07 23.79
C ALA A 452 3.98 -33.83 25.05
N SER A 453 3.05 -34.18 25.95
CA SER A 453 3.37 -34.76 27.27
C SER A 453 4.31 -33.88 28.11
N VAL A 454 4.31 -32.56 27.86
CA VAL A 454 5.13 -31.60 28.59
C VAL A 454 4.22 -30.64 29.36
N HIS A 455 4.47 -30.52 30.67
CA HIS A 455 3.70 -29.66 31.55
C HIS A 455 4.26 -28.23 31.57
N VAL A 456 3.40 -27.24 31.31
CA VAL A 456 3.71 -25.82 31.60
C VAL A 456 3.25 -25.54 33.01
N SER A 457 4.20 -25.31 33.91
CA SER A 457 3.90 -24.94 35.30
C SER A 457 3.23 -23.58 35.35
N ALA A 458 2.34 -23.34 36.31
CA ALA A 458 1.71 -22.03 36.50
C ALA A 458 2.62 -21.06 37.29
N TYR A 459 2.37 -19.76 37.17
CA TYR A 459 3.03 -18.69 37.91
C TYR A 459 2.12 -18.13 38.98
N THR A 460 2.67 -17.86 40.17
CA THR A 460 1.93 -17.26 41.27
C THR A 460 2.21 -15.75 41.33
N TYR A 461 1.17 -14.96 41.13
CA TYR A 461 1.18 -13.52 41.33
C TYR A 461 0.92 -13.19 42.81
N ASP A 462 1.71 -12.26 43.33
CA ASP A 462 1.57 -11.75 44.69
C ASP A 462 0.31 -10.89 44.88
N HIS A 463 -0.02 -10.63 46.15
CA HIS A 463 -1.14 -9.79 46.57
C HIS A 463 -1.17 -8.43 45.87
N VAL A 464 -0.04 -7.74 45.76
CA VAL A 464 0.01 -6.38 45.20
C VAL A 464 -0.41 -6.40 43.74
N ARG A 465 0.06 -7.37 42.97
CA ARG A 465 -0.32 -7.54 41.55
C ARG A 465 -1.79 -7.87 41.40
N ILE A 466 -2.31 -8.81 42.18
CA ILE A 466 -3.74 -9.20 42.05
C ILE A 466 -4.68 -8.09 42.50
N ALA A 467 -4.31 -7.31 43.52
CA ALA A 467 -5.09 -6.17 43.99
C ALA A 467 -5.13 -5.07 42.91
N ASN A 468 -3.99 -4.78 42.27
CA ASN A 468 -3.91 -3.85 41.15
C ASN A 468 -4.73 -4.33 39.96
N ALA A 469 -4.68 -5.62 39.63
CA ALA A 469 -5.48 -6.20 38.56
C ALA A 469 -6.99 -6.11 38.83
N ALA A 470 -7.44 -6.41 40.05
CA ALA A 470 -8.84 -6.29 40.43
C ALA A 470 -9.36 -4.85 40.28
N ASN A 471 -8.60 -3.87 40.78
CA ASN A 471 -8.92 -2.45 40.60
C ASN A 471 -8.91 -2.04 39.12
N ALA A 472 -7.93 -2.50 38.35
CA ALA A 472 -7.82 -2.21 36.92
C ALA A 472 -9.03 -2.77 36.15
N LEU A 473 -9.49 -3.98 36.48
CA LEU A 473 -10.66 -4.56 35.86
C LEU A 473 -11.93 -3.77 36.18
N PHE A 474 -12.19 -3.53 37.46
CA PHE A 474 -13.34 -2.74 37.91
C PHE A 474 -13.40 -1.40 37.16
N ASN A 475 -12.28 -0.66 37.16
CA ASN A 475 -12.19 0.64 36.51
C ASN A 475 -12.39 0.53 34.99
N ALA A 476 -11.81 -0.47 34.34
CA ALA A 476 -11.96 -0.66 32.90
C ALA A 476 -13.41 -0.91 32.50
N VAL A 477 -14.12 -1.77 33.24
CA VAL A 477 -15.54 -2.06 33.00
C VAL A 477 -16.41 -0.83 33.27
N GLN A 478 -16.23 -0.20 34.44
CA GLN A 478 -17.01 0.96 34.85
C GLN A 478 -16.81 2.13 33.86
N ASN A 479 -15.58 2.42 33.46
CA ASN A 479 -15.28 3.50 32.52
C ASN A 479 -15.83 3.24 31.12
N ALA A 480 -15.69 2.01 30.60
CA ALA A 480 -16.25 1.63 29.31
C ALA A 480 -17.79 1.74 29.30
N CYS A 481 -18.43 1.31 30.39
CA CYS A 481 -19.86 1.45 30.59
C CYS A 481 -20.29 2.93 30.63
N ASN A 482 -19.61 3.78 31.42
CA ASN A 482 -19.93 5.19 31.56
C ASN A 482 -19.75 6.00 30.27
N SER A 483 -18.70 5.68 29.51
CA SER A 483 -18.39 6.35 28.24
C SER A 483 -19.24 5.84 27.07
N GLY A 484 -19.92 4.71 27.23
CA GLY A 484 -20.72 4.09 26.18
C GLY A 484 -19.89 3.68 24.96
N VAL A 485 -18.62 3.33 25.16
CA VAL A 485 -17.68 2.86 24.14
C VAL A 485 -17.00 1.56 24.57
N GLY A 486 -16.35 0.89 23.62
CA GLY A 486 -15.59 -0.34 23.87
C GLY A 486 -16.49 -1.55 24.15
N PHE A 487 -15.91 -2.55 24.81
CA PHE A 487 -16.52 -3.86 25.05
C PHE A 487 -17.87 -3.80 25.80
N TRP A 488 -18.18 -2.69 26.47
CA TRP A 488 -19.38 -2.52 27.31
C TRP A 488 -20.33 -1.41 26.86
N ALA A 489 -20.15 -0.91 25.62
CA ALA A 489 -20.85 0.27 25.09
C ALA A 489 -22.39 0.25 25.15
N GLY A 490 -23.00 -0.94 25.24
CA GLY A 490 -24.46 -1.14 25.26
C GLY A 490 -25.13 -1.07 26.62
N LEU A 491 -24.38 -1.09 27.73
CA LEU A 491 -24.93 -1.34 29.08
C LEU A 491 -25.88 -0.26 29.62
N LEU A 492 -25.74 1.01 29.22
CA LEU A 492 -26.58 2.13 29.70
C LEU A 492 -27.71 2.54 28.75
N ARG A 493 -27.76 1.99 27.53
CA ARG A 493 -28.58 2.57 26.46
C ARG A 493 -30.02 2.04 26.38
N SER A 494 -30.37 1.04 27.19
CA SER A 494 -31.62 0.28 27.03
C SER A 494 -32.60 0.41 28.19
N VAL A 495 -32.18 0.82 29.40
CA VAL A 495 -33.02 0.81 30.62
C VAL A 495 -32.66 1.95 31.58
N SER A 496 -33.66 2.66 32.12
CA SER A 496 -33.47 3.66 33.18
C SER A 496 -33.52 3.01 34.57
N CYS A 497 -32.43 3.14 35.33
CA CYS A 497 -32.30 2.64 36.71
C CYS A 497 -32.10 3.82 37.68
N PRO A 498 -33.17 4.53 38.07
CA PRO A 498 -33.08 5.84 38.75
C PRO A 498 -32.43 5.81 40.15
N PHE A 499 -32.26 4.64 40.75
CA PHE A 499 -31.69 4.47 42.10
C PHE A 499 -30.45 3.57 42.14
N TYR A 500 -29.90 3.19 40.98
CA TYR A 500 -28.77 2.26 40.91
C TYR A 500 -27.65 2.83 40.04
N ASN A 501 -26.41 2.67 40.50
CA ASN A 501 -25.24 2.93 39.68
C ASN A 501 -24.94 1.68 38.82
N VAL A 502 -25.57 1.59 37.65
CA VAL A 502 -25.47 0.42 36.76
C VAL A 502 -24.02 0.14 36.35
N CYS A 503 -23.20 1.16 36.09
CA CYS A 503 -21.81 0.94 35.67
C CYS A 503 -20.89 0.50 36.81
N GLU A 504 -21.11 1.00 38.02
CA GLU A 504 -20.46 0.47 39.22
C GLU A 504 -20.86 -0.98 39.47
N ASN A 505 -22.17 -1.28 39.42
CA ASN A 505 -22.67 -2.64 39.57
C ASN A 505 -22.12 -3.60 38.50
N ALA A 506 -21.92 -3.13 37.27
CA ALA A 506 -21.27 -3.92 36.22
C ALA A 506 -19.79 -4.17 36.55
N GLY A 507 -19.07 -3.14 37.00
CA GLY A 507 -17.69 -3.25 37.48
C GLY A 507 -17.56 -4.25 38.62
N ASP A 508 -18.43 -4.16 39.62
CA ASP A 508 -18.47 -5.09 40.76
C ASP A 508 -18.84 -6.50 40.31
N GLN A 509 -19.86 -6.66 39.48
CA GLN A 509 -20.30 -7.97 39.01
C GLN A 509 -19.19 -8.69 38.22
N VAL A 510 -18.54 -7.97 37.29
CA VAL A 510 -17.40 -8.52 36.56
C VAL A 510 -16.31 -8.86 37.56
N THR A 511 -15.85 -7.92 38.37
CA THR A 511 -14.71 -8.16 39.29
C THR A 511 -14.99 -9.26 40.32
N ASN A 512 -16.23 -9.44 40.76
CA ASN A 512 -16.69 -10.54 41.62
C ASN A 512 -16.63 -11.91 40.93
N CYS A 513 -17.14 -11.98 39.70
CA CYS A 513 -16.93 -13.15 38.84
C CYS A 513 -15.44 -13.50 38.81
N MET A 514 -14.61 -12.45 38.77
CA MET A 514 -13.22 -12.55 38.40
C MET A 514 -12.27 -12.88 39.54
N ALA A 515 -12.54 -12.34 40.72
CA ALA A 515 -11.80 -12.64 41.92
C ALA A 515 -12.25 -13.95 42.59
N ALA A 516 -13.53 -14.30 42.48
CA ALA A 516 -14.14 -15.33 43.35
C ALA A 516 -15.18 -16.23 42.67
N ASN A 517 -15.30 -16.22 41.33
CA ASN A 517 -16.33 -16.95 40.58
C ASN A 517 -17.78 -16.52 40.87
N ALA A 518 -17.98 -15.34 41.48
CA ALA A 518 -19.28 -14.87 41.91
C ALA A 518 -19.95 -14.00 40.81
N CYS A 519 -20.21 -14.60 39.64
CA CYS A 519 -20.70 -13.89 38.45
C CYS A 519 -22.15 -13.40 38.55
N ALA A 520 -22.89 -13.93 39.52
CA ALA A 520 -24.30 -13.67 39.74
C ALA A 520 -24.59 -12.62 40.84
N THR A 521 -23.62 -11.79 41.21
CA THR A 521 -23.77 -10.78 42.27
C THR A 521 -22.92 -9.53 42.02
N ASN A 522 -23.39 -8.37 42.46
CA ASN A 522 -22.66 -7.09 42.50
C ASN A 522 -22.20 -6.71 43.93
N ASP A 523 -22.22 -7.65 44.89
CA ASP A 523 -21.73 -7.40 46.24
C ASP A 523 -20.21 -7.19 46.24
N ASN A 524 -19.78 -5.93 46.34
CA ASN A 524 -18.37 -5.56 46.23
C ASN A 524 -17.49 -6.09 47.37
N ASN A 525 -18.09 -6.54 48.49
CA ASN A 525 -17.34 -7.15 49.59
C ASN A 525 -16.60 -8.42 49.17
N ILE A 526 -17.09 -9.11 48.13
CA ILE A 526 -16.49 -10.35 47.63
C ILE A 526 -15.14 -10.07 46.99
N TRP A 527 -15.09 -9.21 45.97
CA TRP A 527 -13.82 -8.90 45.31
C TRP A 527 -12.92 -8.02 46.18
N HIS A 528 -13.49 -7.15 47.03
CA HIS A 528 -12.72 -6.44 48.07
C HIS A 528 -12.06 -7.39 49.06
N GLY A 529 -12.73 -8.47 49.46
CA GLY A 529 -12.15 -9.48 50.34
C GLY A 529 -10.90 -10.14 49.74
N VAL A 530 -10.87 -10.34 48.41
CA VAL A 530 -9.67 -10.82 47.71
C VAL A 530 -8.63 -9.71 47.53
N ARG A 531 -9.06 -8.50 47.17
CA ARG A 531 -8.17 -7.34 46.96
C ARG A 531 -7.44 -6.96 48.24
N ASP A 532 -8.12 -6.99 49.39
CA ASP A 532 -7.64 -6.43 50.65
C ASP A 532 -6.99 -7.49 51.55
N ASP A 533 -7.14 -8.79 51.26
CA ASP A 533 -6.44 -9.85 51.98
C ASP A 533 -4.96 -9.89 51.58
N PRO A 534 -4.01 -9.54 52.48
CA PRO A 534 -2.59 -9.54 52.17
C PRO A 534 -2.01 -10.92 51.85
N ASN A 535 -2.75 -12.00 52.14
CA ASN A 535 -2.35 -13.38 51.83
C ASN A 535 -2.93 -13.87 50.50
N ALA A 536 -3.83 -13.11 49.87
CA ALA A 536 -4.40 -13.49 48.60
C ALA A 536 -3.31 -13.57 47.52
N THR A 537 -3.34 -14.66 46.76
CA THR A 537 -2.46 -14.90 45.61
C THR A 537 -3.27 -15.52 44.48
N ALA A 538 -2.76 -15.41 43.26
CA ALA A 538 -3.36 -16.07 42.11
C ALA A 538 -2.33 -16.83 41.31
N THR A 539 -2.62 -18.08 40.99
CA THR A 539 -1.75 -18.94 40.19
C THR A 539 -2.33 -19.12 38.79
N SER A 540 -1.63 -18.66 37.76
CA SER A 540 -2.11 -18.69 36.37
C SER A 540 -0.99 -18.81 35.33
N ILE A 541 -1.35 -18.94 34.06
CA ILE A 541 -0.42 -18.98 32.92
C ILE A 541 -0.78 -17.83 31.99
N SER A 542 0.13 -16.88 31.81
CA SER A 542 -0.02 -15.78 30.84
C SER A 542 0.54 -16.16 29.45
N PRO A 543 0.17 -15.42 28.40
CA PRO A 543 0.82 -15.47 27.10
C PRO A 543 2.34 -15.27 27.18
N ASP A 544 2.82 -14.31 27.98
CA ASP A 544 4.26 -14.08 28.16
C ASP A 544 4.94 -15.28 28.82
N ARG A 545 4.25 -15.96 29.76
CA ARG A 545 4.75 -17.19 30.37
C ARG A 545 4.87 -18.31 29.36
N LEU A 546 3.90 -18.50 28.48
CA LEU A 546 4.03 -19.44 27.36
C LEU A 546 5.22 -19.07 26.48
N ALA A 547 5.40 -17.77 26.23
CA ALA A 547 6.45 -17.25 25.37
C ALA A 547 7.85 -17.21 26.02
N GLY A 548 7.95 -17.49 27.33
CA GLY A 548 9.19 -17.37 28.09
C GLY A 548 9.73 -15.94 28.16
N LEU A 549 8.84 -14.95 28.14
CA LEU A 549 9.20 -13.54 28.16
C LEU A 549 9.22 -13.01 29.60
N PRO A 550 10.04 -11.99 29.92
CA PRO A 550 10.08 -11.38 31.24
C PRO A 550 8.68 -10.99 31.74
N PRO A 551 8.33 -11.26 33.01
CA PRO A 551 9.21 -11.72 34.11
C PRO A 551 9.52 -13.23 34.10
N HIS A 552 9.01 -13.97 33.12
CA HIS A 552 9.25 -15.41 32.96
C HIS A 552 10.58 -15.67 32.23
N GLY A 553 11.07 -16.90 32.34
CA GLY A 553 12.28 -17.35 31.66
C GLY A 553 11.99 -18.36 30.55
N VAL A 554 13.01 -18.66 29.74
CA VAL A 554 12.99 -19.75 28.76
C VAL A 554 12.82 -21.11 29.47
N GLY A 555 12.21 -22.08 28.78
CA GLY A 555 11.97 -23.42 29.28
C GLY A 555 10.63 -23.60 29.98
N THR A 556 9.79 -22.56 30.01
CA THR A 556 8.41 -22.64 30.52
C THR A 556 7.50 -23.46 29.60
N SER A 557 7.74 -23.43 28.28
CA SER A 557 7.01 -24.18 27.25
C SER A 557 7.93 -24.54 26.08
N VAL A 558 7.44 -25.36 25.14
CA VAL A 558 8.17 -25.60 23.86
C VAL A 558 8.40 -24.31 23.05
N TRP A 559 7.44 -23.39 23.06
CA TRP A 559 7.50 -22.15 22.29
C TRP A 559 8.51 -21.16 22.88
N SER A 560 8.72 -21.21 24.20
CA SER A 560 9.63 -20.31 24.91
C SER A 560 11.08 -20.36 24.46
N TYR A 561 11.50 -21.39 23.71
CA TYR A 561 12.85 -21.46 23.15
C TYR A 561 13.03 -20.57 21.90
N ASP A 562 11.94 -20.17 21.24
CA ASP A 562 11.98 -19.27 20.09
C ASP A 562 11.76 -17.83 20.54
N GLN A 563 12.86 -17.16 20.90
CA GLN A 563 12.87 -15.76 21.32
C GLN A 563 12.91 -14.78 20.14
N GLY A 564 12.70 -15.26 18.91
CA GLY A 564 12.62 -14.41 17.72
C GLY A 564 11.33 -13.60 17.67
N TYR A 565 11.40 -12.39 17.10
CA TYR A 565 10.22 -11.60 16.75
C TYR A 565 9.79 -11.97 15.33
N HIS A 566 8.74 -12.79 15.19
CA HIS A 566 8.22 -13.21 13.90
C HIS A 566 6.83 -12.61 13.66
N PRO A 567 6.71 -11.48 12.93
CA PRO A 567 5.41 -10.87 12.69
C PRO A 567 4.53 -11.75 11.80
N ILE A 568 3.24 -11.79 12.09
CA ILE A 568 2.25 -12.44 11.23
C ILE A 568 2.15 -11.67 9.91
N ALA A 569 2.27 -12.41 8.81
CA ALA A 569 2.11 -11.93 7.45
C ALA A 569 1.07 -12.79 6.74
N TRP A 570 0.28 -12.16 5.88
CA TRP A 570 -0.79 -12.85 5.16
C TRP A 570 -0.49 -12.90 3.67
N ASN A 571 0.15 -13.98 3.17
CA ASN A 571 0.66 -13.96 1.80
C ASN A 571 0.69 -15.26 0.89
N ALA A 572 -0.34 -15.43 0.00
CA ALA A 572 -0.62 -16.38 -1.13
C ALA A 572 -0.82 -17.88 -0.85
N PRO A 573 -1.71 -18.64 -1.55
CA PRO A 573 -2.87 -18.28 -2.39
C PRO A 573 -4.22 -18.93 -1.93
N GLY A 574 -5.33 -18.18 -2.04
CA GLY A 574 -6.72 -18.71 -2.02
C GLY A 574 -7.67 -17.96 -1.07
N ALA A 575 -8.87 -17.57 -1.49
CA ALA A 575 -9.76 -16.82 -0.60
C ALA A 575 -10.25 -17.65 0.59
N GLN A 576 -10.17 -17.08 1.80
CA GLN A 576 -10.73 -17.63 3.04
C GLN A 576 -11.65 -16.59 3.67
N TYR A 577 -12.91 -16.95 3.83
CA TYR A 577 -13.90 -16.20 4.60
C TYR A 577 -14.19 -16.97 5.87
N GLY A 578 -14.20 -16.29 7.00
CA GLY A 578 -14.60 -16.87 8.28
C GLY A 578 -15.23 -15.83 9.17
N CYS A 579 -16.16 -16.29 9.99
CA CYS A 579 -16.77 -15.48 11.02
C CYS A 579 -16.42 -16.00 12.39
N TRP A 580 -16.37 -15.05 13.29
CA TRP A 580 -16.11 -15.21 14.70
C TRP A 580 -17.22 -14.50 15.50
N TYR A 581 -17.41 -14.93 16.75
CA TYR A 581 -18.63 -14.89 17.56
C TYR A 581 -19.83 -15.60 17.00
#